data_AF-A0A3C2BC17-F1
#
_entry.id   AF-A0A3C2BC17-F1
#
_cell.length_a   1.000
_cell.length_b   1.000
_cell.length_c   1.000
_cell.angle_alpha   90.00
_cell.angle_beta   90.00
_cell.angle_gamma   90.00
#
_symmetry.space_group_name_H-M   'P 1'
#
loop_
_entity.id
_entity.type
_entity.pdbx_description
1 polymer ?
#
loop_
_entity_poly.entity_id
_entity_poly.type
_entity_poly.pdbx_seq_one_letter_code
_entity_poly.pdbx_strand_id
1 'polypeptide(L)'
;FDVQVKRLHEYKRQHLNVMNILADYSYLLANPDADFVPKTYIFAAKAAPGYYLAKQIIKLIWAISEEIKKNPKISKKLSVYFLENYCVTLSELLMPASEISEQISLAGTEASGTGNMKLMLNGAITLGTLDGANIEIGQSAGFDNIFIFGMKTEEVNNLKARGYNPQDYYNNNPVIKDCIDRMYSGINGCQFNDVANSLRNLDPYMVLADFDSYRRMQKFSSEIYKDSEKWAKMSLHNIAGAGIFSADRAVNEYAENIWHLR
;
A
#
# COMPACT_ATOMS: atom_id res chain seq x y z
N PHE A 1 0.35 -10.63 7.90
CA PHE A 1 1.38 -9.68 7.41
C PHE A 1 0.78 -8.74 6.37
N ASP A 2 1.14 -7.46 6.44
CA ASP A 2 0.71 -6.43 5.48
C ASP A 2 1.86 -6.15 4.51
N VAL A 3 1.66 -6.40 3.21
CA VAL A 3 2.76 -6.52 2.27
C VAL A 3 2.60 -5.59 1.07
N GLN A 4 3.61 -4.75 0.84
CA GLN A 4 3.72 -3.90 -0.34
C GLN A 4 5.00 -4.22 -1.13
N VAL A 5 4.88 -5.15 -2.09
CA VAL A 5 6.01 -5.60 -2.92
C VAL A 5 5.86 -5.27 -4.39
N LYS A 6 6.63 -4.29 -4.81
CA LYS A 6 6.64 -3.73 -6.17
C LYS A 6 7.84 -2.80 -6.30
N ARG A 7 8.22 -2.45 -7.53
CA ARG A 7 9.22 -1.41 -7.77
C ARG A 7 8.89 -0.15 -6.98
N LEU A 8 9.91 0.56 -6.53
CA LEU A 8 9.69 1.81 -5.82
C LEU A 8 9.46 2.94 -6.82
N HIS A 9 8.31 3.57 -6.73
CA HIS A 9 7.92 4.71 -7.56
C HIS A 9 6.84 5.49 -6.84
N GLU A 10 6.88 6.82 -6.92
CA GLU A 10 5.90 7.68 -6.24
C GLU A 10 4.43 7.33 -6.57
N TYR A 11 4.07 6.98 -7.81
CA TYR A 11 2.70 6.57 -8.16
C TYR A 11 2.23 5.27 -7.50
N LYS A 12 3.17 4.40 -7.08
CA LYS A 12 2.86 3.15 -6.34
C LYS A 12 2.65 3.40 -4.84
N ARG A 13 2.88 4.64 -4.42
CA ARG A 13 2.56 5.23 -3.13
C ARG A 13 3.05 4.47 -1.90
N GLN A 14 4.27 3.94 -1.91
CA GLN A 14 4.89 3.43 -0.67
C GLN A 14 4.93 4.49 0.44
N HIS A 15 5.07 5.77 0.08
CA HIS A 15 4.98 6.88 1.04
C HIS A 15 3.56 7.09 1.65
N LEU A 16 2.47 6.64 0.99
CA LEU A 16 1.13 6.65 1.58
C LEU A 16 1.04 5.62 2.71
N ASN A 17 1.55 4.41 2.47
CA ASN A 17 1.66 3.37 3.49
C ASN A 17 2.52 3.84 4.68
N VAL A 18 3.68 4.43 4.38
CA VAL A 18 4.54 5.06 5.39
C VAL A 18 3.81 6.11 6.23
N MET A 19 2.99 6.97 5.62
CA MET A 19 2.22 7.95 6.40
C MET A 19 1.23 7.27 7.35
N ASN A 20 0.58 6.17 6.95
CA ASN A 20 -0.29 5.43 7.88
C ASN A 20 0.53 4.82 9.03
N ILE A 21 1.69 4.23 8.73
CA ILE A 21 2.59 3.69 9.74
C ILE A 21 3.05 4.78 10.73
N LEU A 22 3.40 5.97 10.25
CA LEU A 22 3.77 7.10 11.10
C LEU A 22 2.60 7.52 12.00
N ALA A 23 1.39 7.60 11.46
CA ALA A 23 0.21 7.95 12.23
C ALA A 23 -0.11 6.90 13.32
N ASP A 24 0.00 5.60 13.00
CA ASP A 24 -0.18 4.51 13.96
C ASP A 24 0.94 4.52 15.01
N TYR A 25 2.18 4.83 14.62
CA TYR A 25 3.31 4.97 15.53
C TYR A 25 3.13 6.15 16.50
N SER A 26 2.75 7.33 16.00
CA SER A 26 2.42 8.50 16.86
C SER A 26 1.28 8.17 17.83
N TYR A 27 0.24 7.47 17.37
CA TYR A 27 -0.84 7.02 18.24
C TYR A 27 -0.37 6.07 19.35
N LEU A 28 0.47 5.08 19.02
CA LEU A 28 1.00 4.10 19.98
C LEU A 28 2.03 4.71 20.94
N LEU A 29 2.76 5.76 20.53
CA LEU A 29 3.61 6.53 21.44
C LEU A 29 2.78 7.24 22.51
N ALA A 30 1.66 7.85 22.12
CA ALA A 30 0.75 8.51 23.05
C ALA A 30 -0.07 7.51 23.88
N ASN A 31 -0.37 6.33 23.32
CA ASN A 31 -1.25 5.32 23.91
C ASN A 31 -0.59 3.93 23.88
N PRO A 32 0.51 3.70 24.63
CA PRO A 32 1.28 2.47 24.53
C PRO A 32 0.50 1.22 24.94
N ASP A 33 -0.56 1.37 25.75
CA ASP A 33 -1.44 0.29 26.20
C ASP A 33 -2.71 0.12 25.36
N ALA A 34 -2.92 0.92 24.32
CA ALA A 34 -4.09 0.82 23.47
C ALA A 34 -4.26 -0.61 22.90
N ASP A 35 -5.51 -1.08 22.84
CA ASP A 35 -5.85 -2.28 22.08
C ASP A 35 -5.58 -2.01 20.60
N PHE A 36 -4.65 -2.76 20.02
CA PHE A 36 -4.14 -2.58 18.66
C PHE A 36 -3.84 -3.94 18.08
N VAL A 37 -4.50 -4.29 16.97
CA VAL A 37 -4.27 -5.55 16.25
C VAL A 37 -2.83 -5.56 15.74
N PRO A 38 -1.97 -6.49 16.20
CA PRO A 38 -0.57 -6.49 15.81
C PRO A 38 -0.40 -6.55 14.30
N LYS A 39 0.41 -5.64 13.75
CA LYS A 39 0.64 -5.56 12.30
C LYS A 39 2.13 -5.46 11.99
N THR A 40 2.56 -6.33 11.08
CA THR A 40 3.90 -6.30 10.50
C THR A 40 3.79 -5.87 9.05
N TYR A 41 4.30 -4.68 8.76
CA TYR A 41 4.41 -4.15 7.41
C TYR A 41 5.71 -4.65 6.78
N ILE A 42 5.61 -5.25 5.59
CA ILE A 42 6.74 -5.77 4.84
C ILE A 42 6.80 -5.06 3.49
N PHE A 43 7.88 -4.31 3.29
CA PHE A 43 8.22 -3.70 2.02
C PHE A 43 9.30 -4.51 1.34
N ALA A 44 9.22 -4.64 0.02
CA ALA A 44 10.33 -5.14 -0.78
C ALA A 44 10.27 -4.46 -2.15
N ALA A 45 11.29 -3.65 -2.45
CA ALA A 45 11.31 -2.81 -3.62
C ALA A 45 12.73 -2.49 -4.08
N LYS A 46 12.86 -2.15 -5.36
CA LYS A 46 14.07 -1.56 -5.94
C LYS A 46 13.72 -0.19 -6.51
N ALA A 47 14.60 0.79 -6.29
CA ALA A 47 14.54 2.09 -6.95
C ALA A 47 15.54 2.13 -8.10
N ALA A 48 15.21 2.87 -9.17
CA ALA A 48 16.17 3.10 -10.25
C ALA A 48 17.39 3.88 -9.73
N PRO A 49 18.60 3.68 -10.30
CA PRO A 49 19.82 4.30 -9.78
C PRO A 49 19.77 5.83 -9.70
N GLY A 50 19.16 6.49 -10.69
CA GLY A 50 19.00 7.95 -10.73
C GLY A 50 17.78 8.50 -9.98
N TYR A 51 16.89 7.64 -9.46
CA TYR A 51 15.65 8.09 -8.84
C TYR A 51 15.88 8.44 -7.37
N TYR A 52 16.38 9.66 -7.13
CA TYR A 52 16.75 10.15 -5.81
C TYR A 52 15.59 10.10 -4.81
N LEU A 53 14.43 10.65 -5.17
CA LEU A 53 13.28 10.70 -4.25
C LEU A 53 12.78 9.31 -3.86
N ALA A 54 12.79 8.35 -4.79
CA ALA A 54 12.52 6.95 -4.47
C ALA A 54 13.52 6.40 -3.45
N LYS A 55 14.82 6.63 -3.62
CA LYS A 55 15.83 6.21 -2.63
C LYS A 55 15.60 6.85 -1.25
N GLN A 56 15.15 8.11 -1.20
CA GLN A 56 14.79 8.78 0.05
C GLN A 56 13.58 8.11 0.73
N ILE A 57 12.58 7.65 -0.04
CA ILE A 57 11.45 6.87 0.48
C ILE A 57 11.92 5.51 1.04
N ILE A 58 12.86 4.82 0.40
CA ILE A 58 13.47 3.58 0.94
C ILE A 58 14.14 3.87 2.29
N LYS A 59 14.97 4.92 2.34
CA LYS A 59 15.65 5.34 3.57
C LYS A 59 14.64 5.69 4.68
N LEU A 60 13.52 6.33 4.33
CA LEU A 60 12.44 6.66 5.26
C LEU A 60 11.81 5.40 5.87
N ILE A 61 11.45 4.42 5.03
CA ILE A 61 10.88 3.14 5.51
C ILE A 61 11.86 2.45 6.47
N TRP A 62 13.14 2.39 6.10
CA TRP A 62 14.18 1.81 6.97
C TRP A 62 14.32 2.58 8.28
N ALA A 63 14.37 3.92 8.24
CA ALA A 63 14.48 4.75 9.44
C ALA A 63 13.30 4.54 10.40
N ILE A 64 12.08 4.43 9.87
CA ILE A 64 10.89 4.13 10.68
C ILE A 64 10.99 2.75 11.34
N SER A 65 11.41 1.73 10.58
CA SER A 65 11.69 0.38 11.11
C SER A 65 12.63 0.43 12.31
N GLU A 66 13.77 1.11 12.16
CA GLU A 66 14.78 1.21 13.22
C GLU A 66 14.29 2.04 14.41
N GLU A 67 13.48 3.07 14.19
CA GLU A 67 12.93 3.86 15.29
C GLU A 67 11.93 3.05 16.12
N ILE A 68 11.00 2.35 15.47
CA ILE A 68 9.99 1.52 16.13
C ILE A 68 10.64 0.43 16.99
N LYS A 69 11.73 -0.19 16.50
CA LYS A 69 12.47 -1.24 17.23
C LYS A 69 13.06 -0.76 18.56
N LYS A 70 13.32 0.55 18.73
CA LYS A 70 13.86 1.11 19.98
C LYS A 70 12.86 1.07 21.13
N ASN A 71 11.57 0.89 20.85
CA ASN A 71 10.53 0.75 21.87
C ASN A 71 9.96 -0.67 21.88
N PRO A 72 10.42 -1.56 22.79
CA PRO A 72 9.98 -2.97 22.85
C PRO A 72 8.49 -3.18 23.08
N LYS A 73 7.79 -2.19 23.65
CA LYS A 73 6.34 -2.28 23.89
C LYS A 73 5.57 -2.00 22.61
N ILE A 74 6.01 -1.01 21.84
CA ILE A 74 5.40 -0.67 20.55
C ILE A 74 5.77 -1.69 19.47
N SER A 75 7.02 -2.17 19.43
CA SER A 75 7.48 -3.10 18.39
C SER A 75 6.73 -4.44 18.38
N LYS A 76 6.16 -4.85 19.53
CA LYS A 76 5.26 -6.01 19.63
C LYS A 76 3.90 -5.81 18.93
N LYS A 77 3.47 -4.56 18.77
CA LYS A 77 2.18 -4.18 18.16
C LYS A 77 2.35 -3.72 16.71
N LEU A 78 3.40 -2.97 16.43
CA LEU A 78 3.68 -2.41 15.12
C LEU A 78 5.13 -2.74 14.77
N SER A 79 5.36 -3.39 13.63
CA SER A 79 6.69 -3.67 13.13
C SER A 79 6.77 -3.37 11.64
N VAL A 80 7.94 -2.93 11.19
CA VAL A 80 8.21 -2.61 9.77
C VAL A 80 9.49 -3.31 9.36
N TYR A 81 9.47 -3.97 8.21
CA TYR A 81 10.64 -4.59 7.62
C TYR A 81 10.75 -4.18 6.15
N PHE A 82 11.97 -3.83 5.75
CA PHE A 82 12.31 -3.68 4.33
C PHE A 82 13.20 -4.85 3.94
N LEU A 83 12.70 -5.74 3.09
CA LEU A 83 13.46 -6.88 2.61
C LEU A 83 14.35 -6.46 1.45
N GLU A 84 15.64 -6.77 1.60
CA GLU A 84 16.66 -6.39 0.64
C GLU A 84 16.55 -7.20 -0.66
N ASN A 85 17.03 -6.60 -1.75
CA ASN A 85 17.19 -7.25 -3.05
C ASN A 85 15.96 -8.03 -3.56
N TYR A 86 14.78 -7.41 -3.52
CA TYR A 86 13.55 -8.04 -4.04
C TYR A 86 13.74 -8.65 -5.43
N CYS A 87 13.39 -9.93 -5.53
CA CYS A 87 13.56 -10.80 -6.70
C CYS A 87 12.48 -11.88 -6.70
N VAL A 88 12.48 -12.75 -7.71
CA VAL A 88 11.49 -13.83 -7.85
C VAL A 88 11.58 -14.81 -6.67
N THR A 89 12.78 -15.26 -6.29
CA THR A 89 12.96 -16.19 -5.16
C THR A 89 12.41 -15.63 -3.85
N LEU A 90 12.63 -14.33 -3.57
CA LEU A 90 12.04 -13.71 -2.39
C LEU A 90 10.53 -13.58 -2.50
N SER A 91 10.01 -13.28 -3.69
CA SER A 91 8.57 -13.26 -3.96
C SER A 91 7.92 -14.62 -3.70
N GLU A 92 8.56 -15.73 -4.07
CA GLU A 92 8.02 -17.10 -3.85
C GLU A 92 7.78 -17.40 -2.36
N LEU A 93 8.61 -16.83 -1.48
CA LEU A 93 8.43 -16.97 -0.02
C LEU A 93 7.39 -16.01 0.54
N LEU A 94 7.35 -14.79 0.01
CA LEU A 94 6.56 -13.71 0.59
C LEU A 94 5.07 -13.79 0.20
N MET A 95 4.77 -14.17 -1.04
CA MET A 95 3.40 -14.19 -1.55
C MET A 95 2.49 -15.12 -0.72
N PRO A 96 2.89 -16.38 -0.39
CA PRO A 96 2.09 -17.29 0.43
C PRO A 96 1.98 -16.88 1.91
N ALA A 97 2.88 -16.02 2.41
CA ALA A 97 2.88 -15.57 3.80
C ALA A 97 2.10 -14.26 4.02
N SER A 98 1.54 -13.68 2.95
CA SER A 98 0.89 -12.37 2.99
C SER A 98 -0.57 -12.48 3.41
N GLU A 99 -1.03 -11.60 4.30
CA GLU A 99 -2.45 -11.50 4.69
C GLU A 99 -3.12 -10.37 3.91
N ILE A 100 -2.46 -9.21 3.85
CA ILE A 100 -2.91 -8.02 3.11
C ILE A 100 -1.95 -7.77 1.94
N SER A 101 -2.55 -7.53 0.78
CA SER A 101 -1.89 -7.19 -0.48
C SER A 101 -2.09 -5.71 -0.77
N GLU A 102 -1.04 -4.89 -0.60
CA GLU A 102 -1.11 -3.44 -0.78
C GLU A 102 -1.02 -3.03 -2.26
N GLN A 103 -2.18 -2.65 -2.81
CA GLN A 103 -2.38 -2.28 -4.22
C GLN A 103 -2.85 -0.84 -4.34
N ILE A 104 -2.08 0.05 -3.72
CA ILE A 104 -2.47 1.42 -3.41
C ILE A 104 -1.98 2.45 -4.42
N SER A 105 -1.80 2.10 -5.69
CA SER A 105 -1.42 3.09 -6.72
C SER A 105 -2.51 4.17 -6.87
N LEU A 106 -2.19 5.38 -7.32
CA LEU A 106 -3.23 6.39 -7.58
C LEU A 106 -4.14 5.90 -8.71
N ALA A 107 -5.47 6.04 -8.57
CA ALA A 107 -6.39 5.60 -9.61
C ALA A 107 -6.10 6.25 -10.97
N GLY A 108 -6.10 5.43 -12.02
CA GLY A 108 -5.74 5.81 -13.38
C GLY A 108 -4.23 5.78 -13.68
N THR A 109 -3.39 5.20 -12.81
CA THR A 109 -1.93 5.15 -13.03
C THR A 109 -1.35 3.74 -13.17
N GLU A 110 -2.00 2.72 -12.59
CA GLU A 110 -1.61 1.33 -12.76
C GLU A 110 -2.40 0.71 -13.92
N ALA A 111 -1.71 0.34 -15.00
CA ALA A 111 -2.39 -0.24 -16.16
C ALA A 111 -3.02 -1.62 -15.86
N SER A 112 -2.41 -2.42 -14.98
CA SER A 112 -2.90 -3.75 -14.60
C SER A 112 -2.30 -4.15 -13.25
N GLY A 113 -1.03 -4.56 -13.26
CA GLY A 113 -0.35 -5.16 -12.09
C GLY A 113 -0.55 -6.67 -12.05
N THR A 114 0.53 -7.43 -11.80
CA THR A 114 0.48 -8.90 -11.67
C THR A 114 0.85 -9.39 -10.27
N GLY A 115 1.39 -8.52 -9.42
CA GLY A 115 1.67 -8.84 -8.03
C GLY A 115 0.39 -9.05 -7.21
N ASN A 116 -0.64 -8.24 -7.48
CA ASN A 116 -1.98 -8.39 -6.92
C ASN A 116 -2.61 -9.75 -7.26
N MET A 117 -2.49 -10.21 -8.50
CA MET A 117 -2.99 -11.52 -8.94
C MET A 117 -2.30 -12.66 -8.19
N LYS A 118 -0.97 -12.59 -8.03
CA LYS A 118 -0.19 -13.60 -7.27
C LYS A 118 -0.60 -13.65 -5.81
N LEU A 119 -0.78 -12.49 -5.19
CA LEU A 119 -1.20 -12.36 -3.80
C LEU A 119 -2.63 -12.90 -3.59
N MET A 120 -3.56 -12.52 -4.47
CA MET A 120 -4.94 -13.03 -4.49
C MET A 120 -4.96 -14.56 -4.58
N LEU A 121 -4.20 -15.15 -5.51
CA LEU A 121 -4.12 -16.60 -5.70
C LEU A 121 -3.58 -17.33 -4.46
N ASN A 122 -2.76 -16.65 -3.66
CA ASN A 122 -2.20 -17.17 -2.42
C ASN A 122 -3.05 -16.82 -1.18
N GLY A 123 -4.25 -16.27 -1.37
CA GLY A 123 -5.20 -16.01 -0.28
C GLY A 123 -5.02 -14.67 0.44
N ALA A 124 -4.10 -13.81 0.01
CA ALA A 124 -3.99 -12.47 0.55
C ALA A 124 -5.16 -11.59 0.06
N ILE A 125 -5.79 -10.86 0.97
CA ILE A 125 -6.89 -9.96 0.65
C ILE A 125 -6.31 -8.64 0.17
N THR A 126 -6.78 -8.17 -0.99
CA THR A 126 -6.31 -6.91 -1.55
C THR A 126 -6.85 -5.72 -0.76
N LEU A 127 -5.96 -4.79 -0.41
CA LEU A 127 -6.29 -3.45 0.03
C LEU A 127 -5.75 -2.48 -1.01
N GLY A 128 -6.64 -1.80 -1.72
CA GLY A 128 -6.24 -1.08 -2.92
C GLY A 128 -7.22 -0.02 -3.39
N THR A 129 -6.77 0.77 -4.34
CA THR A 129 -7.64 1.66 -5.11
C THR A 129 -8.38 0.89 -6.19
N LEU A 130 -9.46 1.48 -6.69
CA LEU A 130 -10.20 0.96 -7.84
C LEU A 130 -9.46 1.30 -9.14
N ASP A 131 -8.32 0.63 -9.37
CA ASP A 131 -7.40 0.87 -10.49
C ASP A 131 -6.79 -0.43 -11.03
N GLY A 132 -6.44 -0.43 -12.32
CA GLY A 132 -5.85 -1.59 -13.00
C GLY A 132 -6.61 -2.90 -12.70
N ALA A 133 -5.84 -3.97 -12.48
CA ALA A 133 -6.41 -5.30 -12.24
C ALA A 133 -7.14 -5.45 -10.89
N ASN A 134 -7.12 -4.44 -10.00
CA ASN A 134 -7.92 -4.48 -8.78
C ASN A 134 -9.42 -4.46 -9.09
N ILE A 135 -9.82 -3.86 -10.21
CA ILE A 135 -11.21 -3.84 -10.67
C ILE A 135 -11.64 -5.27 -11.00
N GLU A 136 -10.89 -5.99 -11.84
CA GLU A 136 -11.16 -7.38 -12.18
C GLU A 136 -11.09 -8.30 -10.95
N ILE A 137 -10.19 -8.03 -9.99
CA ILE A 137 -10.12 -8.80 -8.73
C ILE A 137 -11.43 -8.63 -7.96
N GLY A 138 -11.93 -7.40 -7.80
CA GLY A 138 -13.21 -7.14 -7.13
C GLY A 138 -14.40 -7.77 -7.86
N GLN A 139 -14.39 -7.79 -9.20
CA GLN A 139 -15.41 -8.46 -10.00
C GLN A 139 -15.39 -9.98 -9.83
N SER A 140 -14.20 -10.58 -9.74
CA SER A 140 -14.05 -12.04 -9.66
C SER A 140 -14.22 -12.61 -8.25
N ALA A 141 -13.62 -11.96 -7.25
CA ALA A 141 -13.74 -12.38 -5.85
C ALA A 141 -15.05 -11.90 -5.21
N GLY A 142 -15.71 -10.89 -5.78
CA GLY A 142 -16.80 -10.16 -5.16
C GLY A 142 -16.30 -8.99 -4.31
N PHE A 143 -16.98 -7.84 -4.40
CA PHE A 143 -16.56 -6.61 -3.71
C PHE A 143 -16.61 -6.69 -2.18
N ASP A 144 -17.31 -7.68 -1.61
CA ASP A 144 -17.29 -7.95 -0.17
C ASP A 144 -15.98 -8.63 0.31
N ASN A 145 -15.15 -9.11 -0.63
CA ASN A 145 -13.93 -9.87 -0.37
C ASN A 145 -12.66 -9.09 -0.75
N ILE A 146 -12.76 -7.76 -0.92
CA ILE A 146 -11.65 -6.85 -1.22
C ILE A 146 -11.85 -5.52 -0.45
N PHE A 147 -10.75 -4.91 -0.01
CA PHE A 147 -10.77 -3.62 0.68
C PHE A 147 -10.47 -2.48 -0.29
N ILE A 148 -11.51 -1.86 -0.84
CA ILE A 148 -11.38 -0.75 -1.79
C ILE A 148 -11.49 0.60 -1.08
N PHE A 149 -10.54 1.50 -1.34
CA PHE A 149 -10.55 2.88 -0.83
C PHE A 149 -10.14 3.90 -1.90
N GLY A 150 -10.20 5.18 -1.51
CA GLY A 150 -9.66 6.29 -2.30
C GLY A 150 -10.59 6.76 -3.41
N MET A 151 -10.12 7.79 -4.10
CA MET A 151 -10.78 8.36 -5.27
C MET A 151 -10.78 7.39 -6.45
N LYS A 152 -11.86 7.41 -7.23
CA LYS A 152 -11.92 6.82 -8.57
C LYS A 152 -11.17 7.69 -9.57
N THR A 153 -10.82 7.13 -10.73
CA THR A 153 -10.10 7.83 -11.81
C THR A 153 -10.77 9.16 -12.21
N GLU A 154 -12.10 9.20 -12.31
CA GLU A 154 -12.83 10.43 -12.62
C GLU A 154 -12.69 11.48 -11.52
N GLU A 155 -12.73 11.09 -10.25
CA GLU A 155 -12.58 11.98 -9.09
C GLU A 155 -11.16 12.54 -9.01
N VAL A 156 -10.14 11.71 -9.30
CA VAL A 156 -8.74 12.13 -9.45
C VAL A 156 -8.60 13.20 -10.53
N ASN A 157 -9.18 12.96 -11.72
CA ASN A 157 -9.12 13.90 -12.84
C ASN A 157 -9.85 15.21 -12.51
N ASN A 158 -11.03 15.13 -11.89
CA ASN A 158 -11.81 16.29 -11.48
C ASN A 158 -11.11 17.10 -10.38
N LEU A 159 -10.40 16.43 -9.45
CA LEU A 159 -9.63 17.13 -8.42
C LEU A 159 -8.39 17.82 -9.02
N LYS A 160 -7.69 17.17 -9.97
CA LYS A 160 -6.60 17.80 -10.73
C LYS A 160 -7.09 19.04 -11.49
N ALA A 161 -8.20 18.90 -12.23
CA ALA A 161 -8.77 19.98 -13.02
C ALA A 161 -9.21 21.19 -12.18
N ARG A 162 -9.65 20.97 -10.93
CA ARG A 162 -10.02 22.04 -9.98
C ARG A 162 -8.82 22.73 -9.33
N GLY A 163 -7.59 22.31 -9.61
CA GLY A 163 -6.39 22.86 -9.00
C GLY A 163 -6.09 22.26 -7.63
N TYR A 164 -5.90 20.94 -7.58
CA TYR A 164 -5.47 20.23 -6.38
C TYR A 164 -4.32 20.95 -5.64
N ASN A 165 -4.52 21.24 -4.36
CA ASN A 165 -3.53 21.90 -3.51
C ASN A 165 -3.24 21.06 -2.24
N PRO A 166 -2.08 20.38 -2.17
CA PRO A 166 -1.73 19.56 -1.01
C PRO A 166 -1.58 20.34 0.30
N GLN A 167 -1.28 21.65 0.24
CA GLN A 167 -1.19 22.48 1.45
C GLN A 167 -2.53 22.53 2.20
N ASP A 168 -3.67 22.45 1.50
CA ASP A 168 -4.98 22.46 2.15
C ASP A 168 -5.17 21.22 3.03
N TYR A 169 -4.67 20.06 2.60
CA TYR A 169 -4.69 18.83 3.40
C TYR A 169 -3.71 18.91 4.57
N TYR A 170 -2.51 19.44 4.34
CA TYR A 170 -1.52 19.64 5.40
C TYR A 170 -2.01 20.62 6.48
N ASN A 171 -2.69 21.70 6.11
CA ASN A 171 -3.15 22.72 7.05
C ASN A 171 -4.41 22.31 7.82
N ASN A 172 -5.29 21.51 7.22
CA ASN A 172 -6.61 21.18 7.78
C ASN A 172 -6.69 19.79 8.41
N ASN A 173 -5.69 18.92 8.24
CA ASN A 173 -5.66 17.59 8.87
C ASN A 173 -4.46 17.47 9.84
N PRO A 174 -4.71 17.40 11.16
CA PRO A 174 -3.63 17.37 12.17
C PRO A 174 -2.79 16.09 12.10
N VAL A 175 -3.33 14.97 11.63
CA VAL A 175 -2.58 13.72 11.48
C VAL A 175 -1.62 13.80 10.29
N ILE A 176 -2.09 14.33 9.15
CA ILE A 176 -1.23 14.60 7.99
C ILE A 176 -0.11 15.56 8.40
N LYS A 177 -0.47 16.63 9.12
CA LYS A 177 0.47 17.61 9.63
C LYS A 177 1.54 16.97 10.52
N ASP A 178 1.15 16.16 11.50
CA ASP A 178 2.08 15.45 12.39
C ASP A 178 3.04 14.55 11.60
N CYS A 179 2.53 13.78 10.63
CA CYS A 179 3.36 12.91 9.79
C CYS A 179 4.41 13.70 9.00
N ILE A 180 4.00 14.79 8.36
CA ILE A 180 4.89 15.64 7.56
C ILE A 180 5.88 16.40 8.46
N ASP A 181 5.42 16.97 9.58
CA ASP A 181 6.26 17.70 10.52
C ASP A 181 7.30 16.77 11.17
N ARG A 182 6.96 15.50 11.41
CA ARG A 182 7.91 14.49 11.86
C ARG A 182 8.96 14.15 10.80
N MET A 183 8.62 14.13 9.51
CA MET A 183 9.61 13.96 8.43
C MET A 183 10.61 15.11 8.38
N TYR A 184 10.17 16.35 8.64
CA TYR A 184 11.07 17.51 8.78
C TYR A 184 11.92 17.45 10.07
N SER A 185 11.29 17.12 11.21
CA SER A 185 11.96 17.07 12.51
C SER A 185 13.00 15.96 12.58
N GLY A 186 12.72 14.84 11.91
CA GLY A 186 13.60 13.70 11.76
C GLY A 186 13.01 12.43 12.36
N ILE A 187 13.34 11.31 11.72
CA ILE A 187 12.95 9.95 12.09
C ILE A 187 14.24 9.14 12.18
N ASN A 188 14.46 8.47 13.30
CA ASN A 188 15.70 7.77 13.62
C ASN A 188 16.97 8.63 13.37
N GLY A 189 16.93 9.92 13.72
CA GLY A 189 18.05 10.85 13.53
C GLY A 189 18.30 11.29 12.08
N CYS A 190 17.42 10.93 11.13
CA CYS A 190 17.48 11.36 9.73
C CYS A 190 16.33 12.30 9.40
N GLN A 191 16.59 13.40 8.70
CA GLN A 191 15.55 14.26 8.13
C GLN A 191 15.18 13.82 6.72
N PHE A 192 13.93 14.06 6.33
CA PHE A 192 13.33 13.64 5.06
C PHE A 192 12.67 14.81 4.33
N ASN A 193 13.37 15.95 4.30
CA ASN A 193 12.86 17.21 3.75
C ASN A 193 12.37 17.06 2.29
N ASP A 194 13.05 16.29 1.45
CA ASP A 194 12.64 16.10 0.05
C ASP A 194 11.32 15.34 -0.07
N VAL A 195 11.11 14.31 0.75
CA VAL A 195 9.86 13.54 0.79
C VAL A 195 8.74 14.41 1.34
N ALA A 196 8.99 15.10 2.45
CA ALA A 196 8.03 16.02 3.07
C ALA A 196 7.64 17.16 2.13
N ASN A 197 8.61 17.77 1.44
CA ASN A 197 8.37 18.84 0.47
C ASN A 197 7.63 18.32 -0.77
N SER A 198 7.93 17.11 -1.25
CA SER A 198 7.18 16.50 -2.35
C SER A 198 5.71 16.36 -1.96
N LEU A 199 5.41 15.79 -0.79
CA LEU A 199 4.03 15.62 -0.29
C LEU A 199 3.33 16.95 0.02
N ARG A 200 4.04 17.91 0.60
CA ARG A 200 3.41 19.17 1.05
C ARG A 200 3.17 20.16 -0.09
N ASN A 201 4.06 20.19 -1.09
CA ASN A 201 4.07 21.25 -2.10
C ASN A 201 3.63 20.79 -3.50
N LEU A 202 3.84 19.51 -3.86
CA LEU A 202 3.56 19.01 -5.21
C LEU A 202 2.49 17.92 -5.21
N ASP A 203 2.71 16.87 -4.43
CA ASP A 203 1.91 15.65 -4.29
C ASP A 203 1.23 15.20 -5.60
N PRO A 204 2.00 14.93 -6.67
CA PRO A 204 1.45 14.64 -7.99
C PRO A 204 0.59 13.36 -8.02
N TYR A 205 0.75 12.50 -7.00
CA TYR A 205 0.02 11.24 -6.85
C TYR A 205 -1.02 11.28 -5.73
N MET A 206 -1.39 12.47 -5.26
CA MET A 206 -2.54 12.70 -4.38
C MET A 206 -2.54 11.80 -3.14
N VAL A 207 -1.36 11.62 -2.54
CA VAL A 207 -1.17 10.88 -1.30
C VAL A 207 -2.00 11.49 -0.19
N LEU A 208 -2.00 12.82 -0.07
CA LEU A 208 -2.70 13.50 1.02
C LEU A 208 -4.23 13.44 0.83
N ALA A 209 -4.71 13.47 -0.41
CA ALA A 209 -6.13 13.37 -0.72
C ALA A 209 -6.73 12.01 -0.34
N ASP A 210 -6.01 10.92 -0.61
CA ASP A 210 -6.50 9.57 -0.29
C ASP A 210 -6.20 9.15 1.16
N PHE A 211 -5.35 9.88 1.89
CA PHE A 211 -4.82 9.47 3.19
C PHE A 211 -5.89 9.05 4.19
N ASP A 212 -6.91 9.87 4.43
CA ASP A 212 -7.94 9.54 5.43
C ASP A 212 -8.76 8.31 5.04
N SER A 213 -9.05 8.16 3.74
CA SER A 213 -9.78 7.00 3.24
C SER A 213 -8.95 5.72 3.34
N TYR A 214 -7.64 5.79 3.07
CA TYR A 214 -6.69 4.71 3.27
C TYR A 214 -6.60 4.31 4.74
N ARG A 215 -6.44 5.27 5.65
CA ARG A 215 -6.39 5.00 7.11
C ARG A 215 -7.67 4.35 7.62
N ARG A 216 -8.84 4.83 7.19
CA ARG A 216 -10.13 4.21 7.54
C ARG A 216 -10.18 2.76 7.08
N MET A 217 -9.72 2.47 5.86
CA MET A 217 -9.72 1.12 5.32
C MET A 217 -8.69 0.22 6.01
N GLN A 218 -7.51 0.73 6.34
CA GLN A 218 -6.49 0.03 7.12
C GLN A 218 -6.97 -0.32 8.53
N LYS A 219 -7.75 0.56 9.17
CA LYS A 219 -8.41 0.26 10.45
C LYS A 219 -9.49 -0.80 10.27
N PHE A 220 -10.32 -0.66 9.24
CA PHE A 220 -11.40 -1.61 8.96
C PHE A 220 -10.86 -3.02 8.68
N SER A 221 -9.80 -3.16 7.88
CA SER A 221 -9.17 -4.45 7.61
C SER A 221 -8.63 -5.11 8.89
N SER A 222 -8.02 -4.33 9.78
CA SER A 222 -7.58 -4.81 11.09
C SER A 222 -8.74 -5.28 11.99
N GLU A 223 -9.87 -4.58 11.98
CA GLU A 223 -11.05 -5.03 12.75
C GLU A 223 -11.65 -6.31 12.16
N ILE A 224 -11.73 -6.45 10.83
CA ILE A 224 -12.19 -7.68 10.19
C ILE A 224 -11.24 -8.85 10.47
N TYR A 225 -9.92 -8.61 10.56
CA TYR A 225 -8.92 -9.64 10.88
C TYR A 225 -9.14 -10.32 12.24
N LYS A 226 -9.86 -9.68 13.18
CA LYS A 226 -10.21 -10.29 14.47
C LYS A 226 -11.22 -11.44 14.32
N ASP A 227 -12.01 -11.43 13.25
CA ASP A 227 -12.94 -12.50 12.90
C ASP A 227 -12.26 -13.47 11.91
N SER A 228 -11.65 -14.52 12.45
CA SER A 228 -10.88 -15.49 11.67
C SER A 228 -11.71 -16.26 10.65
N GLU A 229 -12.99 -16.54 10.94
CA GLU A 229 -13.87 -17.23 10.01
C GLU A 229 -14.22 -16.32 8.83
N LYS A 230 -14.57 -15.06 9.11
CA LYS A 230 -14.85 -14.08 8.06
C LYS A 230 -13.62 -13.83 7.19
N TRP A 231 -12.44 -13.65 7.80
CA TRP A 231 -11.20 -13.45 7.07
C TRP A 231 -10.86 -14.65 6.17
N ALA A 232 -10.97 -15.88 6.70
CA ALA A 232 -10.74 -17.10 5.93
C ALA A 232 -11.73 -17.27 4.76
N LYS A 233 -13.01 -16.90 4.94
CA LYS A 233 -13.99 -16.90 3.85
C LYS A 233 -13.61 -15.90 2.75
N MET A 234 -13.23 -14.68 3.12
CA MET A 234 -12.77 -13.68 2.14
C MET A 234 -11.53 -14.17 1.37
N SER A 235 -10.56 -14.77 2.08
CA SER A 235 -9.38 -15.39 1.48
C SER A 235 -9.76 -16.51 0.49
N LEU A 236 -10.67 -17.40 0.87
CA LEU A 236 -11.14 -18.49 0.01
C LEU A 236 -11.84 -17.97 -1.26
N HIS A 237 -12.66 -16.93 -1.15
CA HIS A 237 -13.27 -16.27 -2.31
C HIS A 237 -12.24 -15.69 -3.28
N ASN A 238 -11.16 -15.10 -2.76
CA ASN A 238 -10.05 -14.62 -3.58
C ASN A 238 -9.35 -15.78 -4.31
N ILE A 239 -9.05 -16.88 -3.61
CA ILE A 239 -8.42 -18.06 -4.23
C ILE A 239 -9.33 -18.66 -5.32
N ALA A 240 -10.62 -18.84 -5.02
CA ALA A 240 -11.58 -19.41 -5.97
C ALA A 240 -11.81 -18.51 -7.19
N GLY A 241 -11.77 -17.18 -7.03
CA GLY A 241 -11.90 -16.21 -8.12
C GLY A 241 -10.62 -15.97 -8.93
N ALA A 242 -9.48 -16.53 -8.53
CA ALA A 242 -8.20 -16.18 -9.15
C ALA A 242 -7.98 -16.80 -10.54
N GLY A 243 -8.79 -17.78 -10.95
CA GLY A 243 -8.60 -18.55 -12.19
C GLY A 243 -8.56 -17.70 -13.46
N ILE A 244 -9.28 -16.58 -13.50
CA ILE A 244 -9.32 -15.66 -14.66
C ILE A 244 -7.96 -14.96 -14.91
N PHE A 245 -7.05 -14.99 -13.93
CA PHE A 245 -5.74 -14.36 -14.01
C PHE A 245 -4.62 -15.33 -14.42
N SER A 246 -4.97 -16.54 -14.86
CA SER A 246 -4.00 -17.47 -15.43
C SER A 246 -3.33 -16.87 -16.67
N ALA A 247 -2.00 -16.98 -16.75
CA ALA A 247 -1.25 -16.58 -17.94
C ALA A 247 -1.68 -17.39 -19.17
N ASP A 248 -2.10 -18.64 -19.00
CA ASP A 248 -2.59 -19.49 -20.10
C ASP A 248 -3.83 -18.88 -20.76
N ARG A 249 -4.74 -18.28 -19.97
CA ARG A 249 -5.91 -17.57 -20.49
C ARG A 249 -5.48 -16.39 -21.36
N ALA A 250 -4.55 -15.58 -20.87
CA ALA A 250 -4.03 -14.44 -21.64
C ALA A 250 -3.35 -14.91 -22.93
N VAL A 251 -2.50 -15.95 -22.87
CA VAL A 251 -1.84 -16.51 -24.06
C VAL A 251 -2.86 -17.02 -25.09
N ASN A 252 -3.90 -17.72 -24.65
CA ASN A 252 -4.96 -18.20 -25.54
C ASN A 252 -5.73 -17.04 -26.20
N GLU A 253 -6.09 -16.00 -25.44
CA GLU A 253 -6.74 -14.81 -26.01
C GLU A 253 -5.86 -14.09 -27.04
N TYR A 254 -4.55 -14.02 -26.81
CA TYR A 254 -3.60 -13.49 -27.80
C TYR A 254 -3.49 -14.40 -29.03
N ALA A 255 -3.42 -15.71 -28.83
CA ALA A 255 -3.33 -16.69 -29.91
C ALA A 255 -4.54 -16.62 -30.84
N GLU A 256 -5.74 -16.51 -30.28
CA GLU A 256 -6.99 -16.44 -31.02
C GLU A 256 -7.18 -15.07 -31.70
N ASN A 257 -7.06 -13.97 -30.93
CA ASN A 257 -7.52 -12.66 -31.38
C ASN A 257 -6.46 -11.82 -32.12
N ILE A 258 -5.16 -12.13 -31.95
CA ILE A 258 -4.07 -11.32 -32.49
C ILE A 258 -3.14 -12.15 -33.36
N TRP A 259 -2.63 -13.29 -32.85
CA TRP A 259 -1.67 -14.10 -33.60
C TRP A 259 -2.34 -15.01 -34.63
N HIS A 260 -3.64 -15.28 -34.46
CA HIS A 260 -4.43 -16.19 -35.28
C HIS A 260 -3.80 -17.59 -35.44
N LEU A 261 -3.24 -18.09 -34.35
CA LEU A 261 -2.71 -19.45 -34.25
C LEU A 261 -3.84 -20.42 -33.93
N ARG A 262 -3.74 -21.65 -34.46
CA ARG A 262 -4.66 -22.77 -34.18
C ARG A 262 -3.91 -23.89 -33.49
#